data_AF-A0A2V9ZDZ9-F1
#
_entry.id   AF-A0A2V9ZDZ9-F1
#
_cell.length_a   1.000
_cell.length_b   1.000
_cell.length_c   1.000
_cell.angle_alpha   90.00
_cell.angle_beta   90.00
_cell.angle_gamma   90.00
#
_symmetry.space_group_name_H-M   'P 1'
#
loop_
_entity.id
_entity.type
_entity.pdbx_description
1 polymer ?
#
loop_
_entity_poly.entity_id
_entity_poly.type
_entity_poly.pdbx_seq_one_letter_code
_entity_poly.pdbx_strand_id
1 'polypeptide(L)'
;MRALVLLASCLPFIMASLSAAQVAVNVDATANPHPISPLVYGVAFGSAAQLSDLNAPANRWGGNSTTRYNWQVNSSNRASDYFFESIGSGTPGQDADQFINDAKSSSAQPMMTIPIIDWLAKAGPGHPYPCSFPKTVYPSQQSFDPFDSNCGNGVLPNGSDITGADPNIANVPNSTTIQTQWVQHLVGKWGAANQGGLQYYLLDNEHTIWYGTHRDVHPNGPGMDELFQKMRDYSLAIKSVDSNAVVVGPEEWGWDGYFYSGKDQQLFGQNNFSTPDKVAHNNAFYIPWLLDQFHQYETANGKRLLDVLSVHYYPQGDLSGHQEFSNDDSATTQALRNQSTR
;
A
#
# COMPACT_ATOMS: atom_id res chain seq x y z
N MET A 1 86.45 -14.22 21.19
CA MET A 1 85.09 -14.13 20.60
C MET A 1 84.32 -15.38 21.00
N ARG A 2 83.29 -15.25 21.84
CA ARG A 2 82.36 -16.34 22.20
C ARG A 2 81.05 -16.08 21.46
N ALA A 3 80.64 -17.01 20.63
CA ALA A 3 79.41 -16.93 19.83
C ALA A 3 78.19 -17.25 20.70
N LEU A 4 77.21 -16.34 20.70
CA LEU A 4 75.88 -16.56 21.26
C LEU A 4 75.00 -17.14 20.15
N VAL A 5 74.47 -18.34 20.35
CA VAL A 5 73.48 -18.97 19.45
C VAL A 5 72.09 -18.55 19.94
N LEU A 6 71.39 -17.73 19.16
CA LEU A 6 69.96 -17.47 19.36
C LEU A 6 69.16 -18.63 18.76
N LEU A 7 68.45 -19.38 19.59
CA LEU A 7 67.35 -20.24 19.16
C LEU A 7 66.10 -19.38 18.95
N ALA A 8 65.67 -19.22 17.70
CA ALA A 8 64.36 -18.68 17.38
C ALA A 8 63.30 -19.77 17.59
N SER A 9 62.41 -19.60 18.57
CA SER A 9 61.24 -20.46 18.73
C SER A 9 60.16 -20.08 17.72
N CYS A 10 59.97 -20.88 16.67
CA CYS A 10 58.77 -20.82 15.84
C CYS A 10 57.60 -21.40 16.63
N LEU A 11 56.72 -20.56 17.19
CA LEU A 11 55.38 -21.00 17.57
C LEU A 11 54.53 -21.11 16.29
N PRO A 12 53.94 -22.27 15.97
CA PRO A 12 52.97 -22.35 14.89
C PRO A 12 51.70 -21.61 15.30
N PHE A 13 51.34 -20.57 14.54
CA PHE A 13 49.99 -20.01 14.55
C PHE A 13 49.03 -21.10 14.05
N ILE A 14 48.32 -21.76 14.96
CA ILE A 14 47.18 -22.59 14.61
C ILE A 14 46.08 -21.62 14.20
N MET A 15 45.94 -21.37 12.89
CA MET A 15 44.72 -20.78 12.36
C MET A 15 43.61 -21.80 12.57
N ALA A 16 42.78 -21.60 13.59
CA ALA A 16 41.52 -22.32 13.71
C ALA A 16 40.66 -21.95 12.49
N SER A 17 40.52 -22.89 11.55
CA SER A 17 39.52 -22.74 10.50
C SER A 17 38.14 -22.77 11.16
N LEU A 18 37.41 -21.66 11.06
CA LEU A 18 35.97 -21.66 11.30
C LEU A 18 35.34 -22.63 10.29
N SER A 19 35.05 -23.87 10.68
CA SER A 19 34.22 -24.74 9.85
C SER A 19 32.78 -24.25 10.00
N ALA A 20 32.10 -24.02 8.88
CA ALA A 20 30.66 -23.79 8.92
C ALA A 20 29.99 -24.94 9.69
N ALA A 21 29.04 -24.60 10.57
CA ALA A 21 28.28 -25.62 11.29
C ALA A 21 27.63 -26.56 10.28
N GLN A 22 27.71 -27.87 10.51
CA GLN A 22 27.03 -28.84 9.65
C GLN A 22 25.52 -28.65 9.79
N VAL A 23 24.86 -28.23 8.72
CA VAL A 23 23.40 -28.12 8.65
C VAL A 23 22.86 -29.33 7.89
N ALA A 24 22.00 -30.12 8.53
CA ALA A 24 21.25 -31.19 7.88
C ALA A 24 19.84 -30.68 7.56
N VAL A 25 19.44 -30.75 6.29
CA VAL A 25 18.09 -30.40 5.82
C VAL A 25 17.40 -31.68 5.35
N ASN A 26 16.33 -32.07 6.05
CA ASN A 26 15.52 -33.23 5.69
C ASN A 26 14.32 -32.78 4.86
N VAL A 27 14.21 -33.28 3.63
CA VAL A 27 13.07 -32.99 2.74
C VAL A 27 12.23 -34.26 2.59
N ASP A 28 11.00 -34.22 3.08
CA ASP A 28 10.00 -35.28 2.90
C ASP A 28 8.89 -34.77 1.97
N ALA A 29 8.90 -35.21 0.71
CA ALA A 29 7.91 -34.82 -0.30
C ALA A 29 6.48 -35.33 0.00
N THR A 30 6.32 -36.19 1.00
CA THR A 30 5.02 -36.73 1.43
C THR A 30 4.48 -36.06 2.69
N ALA A 31 5.29 -35.24 3.36
CA ALA A 31 4.87 -34.54 4.57
C ALA A 31 4.05 -33.29 4.23
N ASN A 32 2.80 -33.27 4.68
CA ASN A 32 1.88 -32.11 4.59
C ASN A 32 1.75 -31.50 3.17
N PRO A 33 1.44 -32.29 2.12
CA PRO A 33 1.28 -31.75 0.78
C PRO A 33 0.09 -30.78 0.72
N HIS A 34 0.33 -29.59 0.18
CA HIS A 34 -0.69 -28.56 -0.05
C HIS A 34 -0.37 -27.76 -1.32
N PRO A 35 -1.37 -27.19 -2.01
CA PRO A 35 -1.12 -26.34 -3.19
C PRO A 35 -0.39 -25.04 -2.81
N ILE A 36 0.58 -24.63 -3.63
CA ILE A 36 1.17 -23.29 -3.58
C ILE A 36 0.41 -22.44 -4.61
N SER A 37 -0.33 -21.45 -4.14
CA SER A 37 -0.98 -20.49 -5.06
C SER A 37 0.09 -19.75 -5.86
N PRO A 38 0.03 -19.71 -7.19
CA PRO A 38 1.00 -18.94 -7.99
C PRO A 38 1.00 -17.45 -7.62
N LEU A 39 -0.12 -16.91 -7.13
CA LEU A 39 -0.28 -15.49 -6.83
C LEU A 39 0.70 -14.98 -5.74
N VAL A 40 1.35 -15.85 -4.97
CA VAL A 40 2.39 -15.46 -4.01
C VAL A 40 3.65 -14.89 -4.69
N TYR A 41 3.81 -15.10 -6.00
CA TYR A 41 4.92 -14.58 -6.82
C TYR A 41 4.55 -13.30 -7.60
N GLY A 42 3.50 -12.60 -7.18
CA GLY A 42 3.06 -11.35 -7.81
C GLY A 42 4.04 -10.19 -7.61
N VAL A 43 3.93 -9.19 -8.48
CA VAL A 43 4.65 -7.91 -8.38
C VAL A 43 3.66 -6.74 -8.41
N ALA A 44 4.13 -5.53 -8.12
CA ALA A 44 3.35 -4.30 -8.30
C ALA A 44 3.99 -3.44 -9.39
N PHE A 45 3.17 -2.85 -10.27
CA PHE A 45 3.62 -2.03 -11.41
C PHE A 45 4.72 -2.67 -12.27
N GLY A 46 4.68 -4.00 -12.44
CA GLY A 46 5.55 -4.68 -13.40
C GLY A 46 5.18 -4.29 -14.83
N SER A 47 6.18 -3.90 -15.64
CA SER A 47 6.00 -3.76 -17.09
C SER A 47 5.78 -5.13 -17.75
N ALA A 48 5.19 -5.17 -18.94
CA ALA A 48 4.97 -6.43 -19.68
C ALA A 48 6.25 -7.27 -19.84
N ALA A 49 7.40 -6.60 -20.07
CA ALA A 49 8.71 -7.24 -20.15
C ALA A 49 9.15 -7.85 -18.82
N GLN A 50 9.00 -7.13 -17.71
CA GLN A 50 9.34 -7.64 -16.37
C GLN A 50 8.44 -8.80 -15.95
N LEU A 51 7.14 -8.72 -16.26
CA LEU A 51 6.20 -9.82 -15.96
C LEU A 51 6.61 -11.10 -16.70
N SER A 52 6.99 -10.99 -17.97
CA SER A 52 7.45 -12.14 -18.76
C SER A 52 8.79 -12.67 -18.28
N ASP A 53 9.75 -11.79 -17.94
CA ASP A 53 11.09 -12.18 -17.48
C ASP A 53 11.04 -12.91 -16.14
N LEU A 54 10.24 -12.39 -15.20
CA LEU A 54 10.06 -12.97 -13.87
C LEU A 54 9.07 -14.16 -13.86
N ASN A 55 8.35 -14.39 -14.95
CA ASN A 55 7.17 -15.26 -14.98
C ASN A 55 6.19 -14.92 -13.83
N ALA A 56 5.98 -13.63 -13.59
CA ALA A 56 5.16 -13.14 -12.50
C ALA A 56 3.66 -13.34 -12.83
N PRO A 57 2.90 -14.14 -12.05
CA PRO A 57 1.53 -14.52 -12.40
C PRO A 57 0.49 -13.48 -11.94
N ALA A 58 0.91 -12.40 -11.28
CA ALA A 58 0.03 -11.33 -10.83
C ALA A 58 0.73 -9.96 -10.88
N ASN A 59 -0.04 -8.92 -11.16
CA ASN A 59 0.42 -7.54 -11.18
C ASN A 59 -0.56 -6.64 -10.41
N ARG A 60 -0.11 -6.01 -9.32
CA ARG A 60 -0.91 -5.11 -8.48
C ARG A 60 -0.76 -3.65 -8.93
N TRP A 61 -1.89 -2.99 -9.14
CA TRP A 61 -2.02 -1.55 -9.29
C TRP A 61 -2.60 -0.98 -8.01
N GLY A 62 -1.73 -0.44 -7.15
CA GLY A 62 -2.08 0.05 -5.81
C GLY A 62 -1.09 1.08 -5.28
N GLY A 63 -1.11 1.33 -3.97
CA GLY A 63 -0.27 2.36 -3.33
C GLY A 63 -0.92 3.74 -3.29
N ASN A 64 -0.28 4.67 -2.59
CA ASN A 64 -0.81 5.99 -2.21
C ASN A 64 -1.56 6.74 -3.33
N SER A 65 -0.97 6.86 -4.52
CA SER A 65 -1.61 7.63 -5.59
C SER A 65 -2.89 6.97 -6.13
N THR A 66 -3.03 5.65 -6.00
CA THR A 66 -4.22 4.93 -6.49
C THR A 66 -5.46 5.19 -5.64
N THR A 67 -5.31 5.47 -4.34
CA THR A 67 -6.36 5.99 -3.44
C THR A 67 -7.02 7.25 -4.00
N ARG A 68 -6.28 8.06 -4.78
CA ARG A 68 -6.74 9.34 -5.30
C ARG A 68 -7.07 9.30 -6.79
N TYR A 69 -7.13 8.12 -7.41
CA TYR A 69 -7.34 7.99 -8.84
C TYR A 69 -8.78 8.30 -9.27
N ASN A 70 -8.92 9.25 -10.18
CA ASN A 70 -10.16 9.59 -10.86
C ASN A 70 -10.17 8.97 -12.26
N TRP A 71 -10.89 7.86 -12.43
CA TRP A 71 -10.97 7.17 -13.72
C TRP A 71 -11.62 8.04 -14.81
N GLN A 72 -12.53 8.96 -14.47
CA GLN A 72 -13.29 9.75 -15.45
C GLN A 72 -12.40 10.77 -16.18
N VAL A 73 -11.29 11.18 -15.57
CA VAL A 73 -10.32 12.11 -16.16
C VAL A 73 -8.91 11.53 -16.21
N ASN A 74 -8.76 10.25 -15.84
CA ASN A 74 -7.50 9.51 -15.79
C ASN A 74 -6.38 10.31 -15.15
N SER A 75 -6.61 10.64 -13.87
CA SER A 75 -5.71 11.43 -13.04
C SER A 75 -5.62 10.83 -11.65
N SER A 76 -4.48 10.99 -10.97
CA SER A 76 -4.37 10.77 -9.54
C SER A 76 -3.68 11.94 -8.84
N ASN A 77 -4.00 12.11 -7.55
CA ASN A 77 -3.31 13.05 -6.67
C ASN A 77 -2.09 12.34 -6.07
N ARG A 78 -0.94 13.01 -6.03
CA ARG A 78 0.33 12.47 -5.53
C ARG A 78 0.44 12.48 -4.01
N ALA A 79 -0.63 12.86 -3.30
CA ALA A 79 -0.69 12.79 -1.85
C ALA A 79 0.48 13.57 -1.20
N SER A 80 0.87 13.19 0.01
CA SER A 80 2.08 13.73 0.64
C SER A 80 3.38 13.32 -0.05
N ASP A 81 3.34 12.34 -0.97
CA ASP A 81 4.54 11.85 -1.68
C ASP A 81 5.12 12.94 -2.60
N TYR A 82 4.24 13.77 -3.19
CA TYR A 82 4.67 14.87 -4.06
C TYR A 82 3.67 16.03 -4.10
N PHE A 83 3.85 16.98 -3.17
CA PHE A 83 3.18 18.31 -3.14
C PHE A 83 1.63 18.31 -3.32
N PHE A 84 0.96 17.18 -3.07
CA PHE A 84 -0.49 17.02 -3.22
C PHE A 84 -1.02 17.44 -4.59
N GLU A 85 -0.23 17.21 -5.64
CA GLU A 85 -0.56 17.56 -7.02
C GLU A 85 -1.51 16.55 -7.64
N SER A 86 -2.57 17.02 -8.30
CA SER A 86 -3.42 16.22 -9.16
C SER A 86 -2.90 16.26 -10.59
N ILE A 87 -2.40 15.10 -11.05
CA ILE A 87 -1.71 14.95 -12.33
C ILE A 87 -2.45 13.88 -13.13
N GLY A 88 -2.68 14.10 -14.42
CA GLY A 88 -3.39 13.15 -15.26
C GLY A 88 -3.24 13.43 -16.74
N SER A 89 -3.72 12.48 -17.56
CA SER A 89 -3.64 12.55 -19.03
C SER A 89 -4.98 12.78 -19.72
N GLY A 90 -6.10 12.73 -18.99
CA GLY A 90 -7.41 13.20 -19.46
C GLY A 90 -8.31 12.16 -20.14
N THR A 91 -7.78 11.06 -20.66
CA THR A 91 -8.60 10.03 -21.34
C THR A 91 -9.21 9.04 -20.34
N PRO A 92 -10.54 8.94 -20.18
CA PRO A 92 -11.16 8.12 -19.15
C PRO A 92 -10.64 6.67 -19.12
N GLY A 93 -10.21 6.20 -17.94
CA GLY A 93 -9.78 4.83 -17.68
C GLY A 93 -8.51 4.36 -18.42
N GLN A 94 -7.83 5.22 -19.18
CA GLN A 94 -6.74 4.82 -20.07
C GLN A 94 -5.61 4.07 -19.33
N ASP A 95 -5.13 4.61 -18.21
CA ASP A 95 -3.98 4.02 -17.50
C ASP A 95 -4.36 2.67 -16.87
N ALA A 96 -5.57 2.59 -16.31
CA ALA A 96 -6.12 1.37 -15.76
C ALA A 96 -6.29 0.27 -16.82
N ASP A 97 -6.82 0.63 -17.99
CA ASP A 97 -7.00 -0.30 -19.10
C ASP A 97 -5.66 -0.74 -19.68
N GLN A 98 -4.69 0.16 -19.82
CA GLN A 98 -3.34 -0.20 -20.27
C GLN A 98 -2.68 -1.16 -19.29
N PHE A 99 -2.80 -0.92 -17.98
CA PHE A 99 -2.28 -1.81 -16.96
C PHE A 99 -2.87 -3.22 -17.06
N ILE A 100 -4.20 -3.33 -17.22
CA ILE A 100 -4.90 -4.60 -17.40
C ILE A 100 -4.45 -5.30 -18.69
N ASN A 101 -4.30 -4.56 -19.78
CA ASN A 101 -3.81 -5.07 -21.05
C ASN A 101 -2.41 -5.69 -20.90
N ASP A 102 -1.48 -4.94 -20.31
CA ASP A 102 -0.09 -5.35 -20.18
C ASP A 102 0.01 -6.62 -19.31
N ALA A 103 -0.69 -6.64 -18.17
CA ALA A 103 -0.75 -7.82 -17.31
C ALA A 103 -1.28 -9.05 -18.05
N LYS A 104 -2.44 -8.93 -18.72
CA LYS A 104 -3.06 -10.05 -19.44
C LYS A 104 -2.22 -10.52 -20.62
N SER A 105 -1.57 -9.60 -21.35
CA SER A 105 -0.69 -9.93 -22.48
C SER A 105 0.55 -10.72 -22.04
N SER A 106 0.98 -10.56 -20.80
CA SER A 106 2.06 -11.31 -20.16
C SER A 106 1.57 -12.49 -19.29
N SER A 107 0.33 -12.94 -19.47
CA SER A 107 -0.28 -14.05 -18.71
C SER A 107 -0.34 -13.83 -17.18
N ALA A 108 -0.34 -12.58 -16.73
CA ALA A 108 -0.48 -12.20 -15.33
C ALA A 108 -1.92 -11.76 -15.01
N GLN A 109 -2.36 -12.01 -13.77
CA GLN A 109 -3.62 -11.52 -13.23
C GLN A 109 -3.48 -10.06 -12.75
N PRO A 110 -4.17 -9.08 -13.36
CA PRO A 110 -4.20 -7.73 -12.82
C PRO A 110 -5.05 -7.67 -11.54
N MET A 111 -4.60 -6.87 -10.59
CA MET A 111 -5.33 -6.53 -9.37
C MET A 111 -5.41 -5.01 -9.27
N MET A 112 -6.62 -4.44 -9.20
CA MET A 112 -6.83 -2.99 -9.30
C MET A 112 -7.42 -2.40 -8.04
N THR A 113 -6.79 -1.36 -7.52
CA THR A 113 -7.32 -0.57 -6.41
C THR A 113 -8.54 0.24 -6.83
N ILE A 114 -9.59 0.22 -6.02
CA ILE A 114 -10.79 1.04 -6.15
C ILE A 114 -10.78 2.06 -5.00
N PRO A 115 -10.69 3.37 -5.30
CA PRO A 115 -10.76 4.43 -4.30
C PRO A 115 -12.04 4.37 -3.47
N ILE A 116 -11.89 4.35 -2.14
CA ILE A 116 -12.99 4.48 -1.18
C ILE A 116 -12.86 5.74 -0.30
N ILE A 117 -11.73 6.46 -0.41
CA ILE A 117 -11.56 7.80 0.18
C ILE A 117 -12.55 8.81 -0.41
N ASP A 118 -12.85 9.89 0.32
CA ASP A 118 -13.90 10.85 -0.03
C ASP A 118 -13.60 11.74 -1.25
N TRP A 119 -12.34 11.83 -1.68
CA TRP A 119 -11.90 12.81 -2.67
C TRP A 119 -10.95 12.23 -3.70
N LEU A 120 -11.31 12.30 -4.97
CA LEU A 120 -10.47 11.91 -6.11
C LEU A 120 -9.76 13.13 -6.71
N ALA A 121 -8.70 12.89 -7.49
CA ALA A 121 -7.98 13.94 -8.19
C ALA A 121 -8.88 14.76 -9.14
N LYS A 122 -8.60 16.06 -9.19
CA LYS A 122 -9.17 17.01 -10.14
C LYS A 122 -8.04 17.50 -11.04
N ALA A 123 -7.78 16.82 -12.15
CA ALA A 123 -6.81 17.31 -13.14
C ALA A 123 -7.37 17.28 -14.56
N GLY A 124 -6.95 18.28 -15.35
CA GLY A 124 -6.91 18.19 -16.81
C GLY A 124 -5.49 17.79 -17.28
N PRO A 125 -5.29 17.57 -18.59
CA PRO A 125 -4.05 16.99 -19.14
C PRO A 125 -2.84 17.93 -19.23
N GLY A 126 -2.86 19.12 -18.61
CA GLY A 126 -1.84 20.14 -18.84
C GLY A 126 -1.47 20.96 -17.61
N HIS A 127 -0.20 21.39 -17.55
CA HIS A 127 0.31 22.30 -16.54
C HIS A 127 -0.26 23.73 -16.68
N PRO A 128 -0.35 24.49 -15.58
CA PRO A 128 -0.03 24.08 -14.20
C PRO A 128 -1.07 23.09 -13.64
N TYR A 129 -0.61 22.14 -12.83
CA TYR A 129 -1.51 21.14 -12.24
C TYR A 129 -2.21 21.72 -11.00
N PRO A 130 -3.47 21.35 -10.72
CA PRO A 130 -4.10 21.67 -9.45
C PRO A 130 -3.40 20.94 -8.30
N CYS A 131 -3.15 21.64 -7.19
CA CYS A 131 -2.54 21.06 -5.99
C CYS A 131 -3.21 21.59 -4.74
N SER A 132 -3.27 20.78 -3.68
CA SER A 132 -4.12 21.07 -2.52
C SER A 132 -3.63 22.26 -1.67
N PHE A 133 -2.35 22.61 -1.77
CA PHE A 133 -1.74 23.73 -1.03
C PHE A 133 -1.08 24.77 -1.95
N PRO A 134 -1.83 25.47 -2.82
CA PRO A 134 -1.25 26.38 -3.78
C PRO A 134 -0.73 27.65 -3.08
N LYS A 135 0.40 28.17 -3.53
CA LYS A 135 1.08 29.39 -3.02
C LYS A 135 0.18 30.62 -3.06
N THR A 136 -0.73 30.68 -4.03
CA THR A 136 -1.72 31.76 -4.17
C THR A 136 -2.72 31.82 -3.02
N VAL A 137 -2.97 30.70 -2.33
CA VAL A 137 -3.86 30.61 -1.16
C VAL A 137 -3.04 30.51 0.12
N TYR A 138 -1.97 29.71 0.10
CA TYR A 138 -1.09 29.44 1.23
C TYR A 138 0.35 29.85 0.90
N PRO A 139 0.69 31.15 0.97
CA PRO A 139 2.00 31.64 0.50
C PRO A 139 3.17 31.30 1.42
N SER A 140 2.91 30.99 2.70
CA SER A 140 3.94 30.72 3.70
C SER A 140 4.05 29.22 3.95
N GLN A 141 4.93 28.56 3.19
CA GLN A 141 5.21 27.13 3.31
C GLN A 141 6.72 26.90 3.31
N GLN A 142 7.16 25.77 3.87
CA GLN A 142 8.58 25.41 3.92
C GLN A 142 9.17 25.10 2.55
N SER A 143 8.36 24.52 1.65
CA SER A 143 8.82 24.08 0.34
C SER A 143 7.70 24.19 -0.70
N PHE A 144 8.13 24.37 -1.95
CA PHE A 144 7.30 24.34 -3.14
C PHE A 144 7.97 23.46 -4.19
N ASP A 145 7.19 22.84 -5.07
CA ASP A 145 7.72 22.05 -6.18
C ASP A 145 8.63 22.94 -7.06
N PRO A 146 9.90 22.56 -7.30
CA PRO A 146 10.76 23.28 -8.23
C PRO A 146 10.25 23.31 -9.67
N PHE A 147 9.38 22.36 -10.07
CA PHE A 147 8.83 22.27 -11.42
C PHE A 147 7.44 22.91 -11.56
N ASP A 148 6.64 22.96 -10.49
CA ASP A 148 5.43 23.77 -10.33
C ASP A 148 5.51 24.64 -9.07
N SER A 149 6.19 25.78 -9.17
CA SER A 149 6.44 26.66 -8.00
C SER A 149 5.20 27.24 -7.31
N ASN A 150 4.00 26.98 -7.84
CA ASN A 150 2.76 27.27 -7.17
C ASN A 150 2.35 26.17 -6.18
N CYS A 151 2.85 24.94 -6.29
CA CYS A 151 2.43 23.81 -5.46
C CYS A 151 3.32 23.64 -4.24
N GLY A 152 2.72 23.79 -3.05
CA GLY A 152 3.42 23.72 -1.78
C GLY A 152 3.23 22.41 -1.04
N ASN A 153 4.11 22.12 -0.08
CA ASN A 153 4.12 20.85 0.67
C ASN A 153 3.08 20.77 1.79
N GLY A 154 2.28 21.82 1.98
CA GLY A 154 1.26 21.90 3.04
C GLY A 154 1.84 22.06 4.44
N VAL A 155 3.11 22.47 4.59
CA VAL A 155 3.78 22.62 5.91
C VAL A 155 4.21 24.07 6.11
N LEU A 156 3.79 24.67 7.23
CA LEU A 156 4.16 26.03 7.63
C LEU A 156 5.64 26.12 8.04
N PRO A 157 6.29 27.31 7.98
CA PRO A 157 7.71 27.46 8.35
C PRO A 157 8.10 26.93 9.73
N ASN A 158 7.18 26.92 10.70
CA ASN A 158 7.38 26.39 12.05
C ASN A 158 7.30 24.85 12.12
N GLY A 159 7.04 24.15 11.02
CA GLY A 159 6.95 22.70 10.94
C GLY A 159 5.55 22.11 11.17
N SER A 160 4.54 22.92 11.50
CA SER A 160 3.17 22.41 11.62
C SER A 160 2.48 22.34 10.25
N ASP A 161 1.64 21.32 10.06
CA ASP A 161 0.83 21.19 8.84
C ASP A 161 -0.20 22.32 8.73
N ILE A 162 -0.52 22.69 7.48
CA ILE A 162 -1.67 23.55 7.16
C ILE A 162 -2.94 22.74 7.35
N THR A 163 -3.81 23.20 8.25
CA THR A 163 -5.11 22.59 8.54
C THR A 163 -6.25 23.30 7.82
N GLY A 164 -7.31 22.57 7.47
CA GLY A 164 -8.51 23.16 6.90
C GLY A 164 -8.36 23.59 5.44
N ALA A 165 -7.50 22.91 4.67
CA ALA A 165 -7.41 23.12 3.24
C ALA A 165 -8.75 22.80 2.56
N ASP A 166 -9.18 23.63 1.61
CA ASP A 166 -10.35 23.33 0.79
C ASP A 166 -10.02 22.18 -0.18
N PRO A 167 -10.62 20.99 -0.01
CA PRO A 167 -10.31 19.85 -0.87
C PRO A 167 -10.70 20.11 -2.34
N ASN A 168 -11.63 21.03 -2.61
CA ASN A 168 -12.09 21.34 -3.98
C ASN A 168 -11.04 22.06 -4.84
N ILE A 169 -9.95 22.56 -4.23
CA ILE A 169 -8.85 23.21 -4.96
C ILE A 169 -8.25 22.25 -5.98
N ALA A 170 -7.95 21.03 -5.55
CA ALA A 170 -7.28 20.02 -6.36
C ALA A 170 -8.05 18.69 -6.47
N ASN A 171 -9.25 18.60 -5.89
CA ASN A 171 -9.97 17.33 -5.81
C ASN A 171 -11.45 17.48 -6.12
N VAL A 172 -12.10 16.36 -6.43
CA VAL A 172 -13.56 16.23 -6.60
C VAL A 172 -14.12 15.15 -5.67
N PRO A 173 -15.37 15.25 -5.22
CA PRO A 173 -15.96 14.24 -4.36
C PRO A 173 -15.99 12.85 -5.02
N ASN A 174 -15.64 11.82 -4.27
CA ASN A 174 -15.83 10.42 -4.62
C ASN A 174 -17.24 9.95 -4.21
N SER A 175 -17.70 8.85 -4.81
CA SER A 175 -18.89 8.15 -4.37
C SER A 175 -18.90 6.71 -4.87
N THR A 176 -19.71 5.85 -4.24
CA THR A 176 -19.98 4.50 -4.76
C THR A 176 -20.55 4.54 -6.17
N THR A 177 -21.34 5.56 -6.54
CA THR A 177 -21.85 5.71 -7.91
C THR A 177 -20.72 5.89 -8.92
N ILE A 178 -19.72 6.73 -8.62
CA ILE A 178 -18.56 6.95 -9.51
C ILE A 178 -17.78 5.65 -9.69
N GLN A 179 -17.56 4.90 -8.59
CA GLN A 179 -16.83 3.64 -8.66
C GLN A 179 -17.65 2.52 -9.32
N THR A 180 -18.97 2.45 -9.13
CA THR A 180 -19.86 1.54 -9.86
C THR A 180 -19.75 1.76 -11.36
N GLN A 181 -19.74 3.03 -11.82
CA GLN A 181 -19.56 3.34 -13.24
C GLN A 181 -18.19 2.90 -13.75
N TRP A 182 -17.15 3.00 -12.93
CA TRP A 182 -15.84 2.49 -13.31
C TRP A 182 -15.82 0.97 -13.45
N VAL A 183 -16.41 0.25 -12.49
CA VAL A 183 -16.54 -1.22 -12.57
C VAL A 183 -17.36 -1.61 -13.79
N GLN A 184 -18.42 -0.87 -14.13
CA GLN A 184 -19.19 -1.08 -15.37
C GLN A 184 -18.34 -0.89 -16.63
N HIS A 185 -17.49 0.15 -16.67
CA HIS A 185 -16.53 0.35 -17.76
C HIS A 185 -15.57 -0.86 -17.87
N LEU A 186 -14.98 -1.27 -16.75
CA LEU A 186 -14.03 -2.39 -16.70
C LEU A 186 -14.68 -3.71 -17.16
N VAL A 187 -15.89 -4.03 -16.68
CA VAL A 187 -16.64 -5.21 -17.10
C VAL A 187 -17.06 -5.12 -18.55
N GLY A 188 -17.50 -3.94 -19.01
CA GLY A 188 -17.90 -3.73 -20.41
C GLY A 188 -16.74 -3.91 -21.39
N LYS A 189 -15.52 -3.54 -21.00
CA LYS A 189 -14.32 -3.64 -21.82
C LYS A 189 -13.62 -5.00 -21.73
N TRP A 190 -13.50 -5.56 -20.54
CA TRP A 190 -12.69 -6.75 -20.26
C TRP A 190 -13.51 -8.02 -20.04
N GLY A 191 -14.84 -7.91 -19.92
CA GLY A 191 -15.72 -8.98 -19.48
C GLY A 191 -15.84 -9.04 -17.95
N ALA A 192 -16.81 -9.81 -17.46
CA ALA A 192 -16.93 -10.12 -16.03
C ALA A 192 -15.80 -11.06 -15.58
N ALA A 193 -15.52 -11.11 -14.27
CA ALA A 193 -14.46 -11.91 -13.68
C ALA A 193 -14.57 -13.41 -14.06
N ASN A 194 -15.78 -13.97 -14.06
CA ASN A 194 -16.01 -15.37 -14.48
C ASN A 194 -15.91 -15.61 -15.99
N GLN A 195 -15.67 -14.57 -16.79
CA GLN A 195 -15.47 -14.61 -18.23
C GLN A 195 -14.03 -14.18 -18.62
N GLY A 196 -13.10 -14.19 -17.67
CA GLY A 196 -11.71 -13.78 -17.89
C GLY A 196 -11.49 -12.26 -17.81
N GLY A 197 -12.44 -11.53 -17.21
CA GLY A 197 -12.37 -10.09 -16.91
C GLY A 197 -11.33 -9.70 -15.87
N LEU A 198 -11.48 -8.51 -15.28
CA LEU A 198 -10.72 -8.15 -14.08
C LEU A 198 -11.30 -8.93 -12.89
N GLN A 199 -10.45 -9.69 -12.19
CA GLN A 199 -10.89 -10.54 -11.09
C GLN A 199 -10.76 -9.87 -9.72
N TYR A 200 -9.67 -9.15 -9.45
CA TYR A 200 -9.33 -8.66 -8.11
C TYR A 200 -9.50 -7.14 -8.01
N TYR A 201 -10.33 -6.72 -7.05
CA TYR A 201 -10.63 -5.32 -6.73
C TYR A 201 -10.18 -5.06 -5.30
N LEU A 202 -9.13 -4.25 -5.14
CA LEU A 202 -8.60 -3.90 -3.82
C LEU A 202 -9.33 -2.66 -3.31
N LEU A 203 -9.83 -2.69 -2.09
CA LEU A 203 -10.49 -1.55 -1.49
C LEU A 203 -9.43 -0.59 -0.97
N ASP A 204 -9.14 0.43 -1.76
CA ASP A 204 -8.20 1.52 -1.45
C ASP A 204 -6.80 1.03 -1.01
N ASN A 205 -6.09 1.80 -0.17
CA ASN A 205 -4.73 1.53 0.27
C ASN A 205 -4.48 2.19 1.64
N GLU A 206 -4.00 1.43 2.62
CA GLU A 206 -3.44 1.92 3.90
C GLU A 206 -4.35 2.91 4.65
N HIS A 207 -5.61 2.53 4.80
CA HIS A 207 -6.67 3.40 5.31
C HIS A 207 -6.34 4.10 6.62
N THR A 208 -5.76 3.36 7.58
CA THR A 208 -5.54 3.92 8.91
C THR A 208 -4.56 5.09 8.92
N ILE A 209 -3.73 5.27 7.90
CA ILE A 209 -2.77 6.38 7.79
C ILE A 209 -3.15 7.43 6.74
N TRP A 210 -4.41 7.42 6.25
CA TRP A 210 -4.91 8.50 5.39
C TRP A 210 -4.71 9.89 5.98
N TYR A 211 -4.76 10.03 7.30
CA TYR A 211 -4.51 11.30 8.01
C TYR A 211 -3.10 11.85 7.86
N GLY A 212 -2.13 11.01 7.52
CA GLY A 212 -0.78 11.43 7.14
C GLY A 212 -0.67 11.56 5.64
N THR A 213 -0.87 10.46 4.92
CA THR A 213 -0.63 10.36 3.47
C THR A 213 -1.54 11.29 2.66
N HIS A 214 -2.82 11.37 3.03
CA HIS A 214 -3.85 12.14 2.35
C HIS A 214 -4.42 13.25 3.25
N ARG A 215 -3.55 13.87 4.08
CA ARG A 215 -3.95 14.92 5.03
C ARG A 215 -4.69 16.10 4.40
N ASP A 216 -4.51 16.31 3.10
CA ASP A 216 -5.16 17.37 2.34
C ASP A 216 -6.67 17.17 2.20
N VAL A 217 -7.15 15.92 2.29
CA VAL A 217 -8.58 15.59 2.10
C VAL A 217 -9.17 14.74 3.22
N HIS A 218 -8.35 14.05 3.99
CA HIS A 218 -8.77 13.21 5.11
C HIS A 218 -7.84 13.43 6.32
N PRO A 219 -7.84 14.61 6.97
CA PRO A 219 -6.86 14.98 8.00
C PRO A 219 -7.05 14.29 9.36
N ASN A 220 -8.16 13.59 9.56
CA ASN A 220 -8.47 12.92 10.82
C ASN A 220 -8.34 11.42 10.62
N GLY A 221 -7.68 10.71 11.52
CA GLY A 221 -7.53 9.27 11.40
C GLY A 221 -8.91 8.58 11.35
N PRO A 222 -9.18 7.74 10.33
CA PRO A 222 -10.49 7.10 10.22
C PRO A 222 -10.71 6.11 11.37
N GLY A 223 -11.95 6.05 11.84
CA GLY A 223 -12.38 5.09 12.86
C GLY A 223 -12.75 3.73 12.28
N MET A 224 -12.87 2.72 13.15
CA MET A 224 -13.23 1.35 12.77
C MET A 224 -14.58 1.30 12.02
N ASP A 225 -15.59 1.98 12.54
CA ASP A 225 -16.93 2.08 11.92
C ASP A 225 -16.90 2.72 10.53
N GLU A 226 -16.14 3.81 10.36
CA GLU A 226 -16.01 4.52 9.09
C GLU A 226 -15.44 3.59 8.01
N LEU A 227 -14.36 2.89 8.35
CA LEU A 227 -13.69 1.97 7.42
C LEU A 227 -14.57 0.79 7.07
N PHE A 228 -15.22 0.16 8.05
CA PHE A 228 -16.18 -0.91 7.76
C PHE A 228 -17.32 -0.42 6.86
N GLN A 229 -17.91 0.74 7.14
CA GLN A 229 -18.99 1.30 6.33
C GLN A 229 -18.54 1.54 4.89
N LYS A 230 -17.40 2.21 4.68
CA LYS A 230 -16.85 2.47 3.35
C LYS A 230 -16.57 1.16 2.61
N MET A 231 -15.83 0.24 3.24
CA MET A 231 -15.46 -1.01 2.57
C MET A 231 -16.68 -1.86 2.23
N ARG A 232 -17.68 -1.94 3.12
CA ARG A 232 -18.96 -2.62 2.85
C ARG A 232 -19.69 -1.99 1.67
N ASP A 233 -19.85 -0.67 1.67
CA ASP A 233 -20.65 0.03 0.68
C ASP A 233 -20.01 -0.04 -0.71
N TYR A 234 -18.69 0.08 -0.80
CA TYR A 234 -17.95 -0.05 -2.07
C TYR A 234 -17.85 -1.50 -2.54
N SER A 235 -17.73 -2.48 -1.63
CA SER A 235 -17.82 -3.90 -2.00
C SER A 235 -19.20 -4.26 -2.57
N LEU A 236 -20.27 -3.74 -1.96
CA LEU A 236 -21.63 -3.87 -2.51
C LEU A 236 -21.74 -3.25 -3.90
N ALA A 237 -21.16 -2.06 -4.08
CA ALA A 237 -21.12 -1.35 -5.35
C ALA A 237 -20.42 -2.19 -6.45
N ILE A 238 -19.24 -2.75 -6.15
CA ILE A 238 -18.48 -3.63 -7.06
C ILE A 238 -19.31 -4.90 -7.39
N LYS A 239 -19.75 -5.63 -6.35
CA LYS A 239 -20.49 -6.89 -6.51
C LYS A 239 -21.91 -6.71 -7.06
N SER A 240 -22.41 -5.48 -7.20
CA SER A 240 -23.67 -5.20 -7.92
C SER A 240 -23.49 -5.24 -9.43
N VAL A 241 -22.27 -4.98 -9.92
CA VAL A 241 -21.91 -5.03 -11.34
C VAL A 241 -21.35 -6.40 -11.70
N ASP A 242 -20.48 -6.94 -10.85
CA ASP A 242 -19.86 -8.24 -11.05
C ASP A 242 -19.89 -9.07 -9.76
N SER A 243 -20.86 -9.98 -9.67
CA SER A 243 -21.00 -10.86 -8.51
C SER A 243 -19.85 -11.86 -8.35
N ASN A 244 -19.01 -12.05 -9.36
CA ASN A 244 -17.85 -12.94 -9.33
C ASN A 244 -16.53 -12.22 -9.03
N ALA A 245 -16.58 -10.89 -8.84
CA ALA A 245 -15.41 -10.11 -8.41
C ALA A 245 -14.89 -10.61 -7.06
N VAL A 246 -13.57 -10.70 -6.94
CA VAL A 246 -12.84 -10.96 -5.70
C VAL A 246 -12.46 -9.62 -5.09
N VAL A 247 -13.06 -9.31 -3.94
CA VAL A 247 -12.80 -8.08 -3.18
C VAL A 247 -11.70 -8.33 -2.16
N VAL A 248 -10.67 -7.48 -2.20
CA VAL A 248 -9.44 -7.59 -1.41
C VAL A 248 -9.34 -6.38 -0.47
N GLY A 249 -8.93 -6.58 0.77
CA GLY A 249 -8.71 -5.50 1.73
C GLY A 249 -8.39 -6.03 3.14
N PRO A 250 -8.08 -5.16 4.12
CA PRO A 250 -8.08 -3.69 4.04
C PRO A 250 -6.77 -3.05 3.54
N GLU A 251 -5.78 -3.79 3.03
CA GLU A 251 -4.52 -3.17 2.55
C GLU A 251 -3.80 -2.33 3.64
N GLU A 252 -3.85 -2.75 4.91
CA GLU A 252 -3.27 -1.98 6.02
C GLU A 252 -1.75 -1.95 5.99
N TRP A 253 -1.16 -0.81 6.35
CA TRP A 253 0.24 -0.46 6.09
C TRP A 253 1.28 -1.29 6.84
N GLY A 254 0.91 -1.85 8.00
CA GLY A 254 1.86 -2.52 8.88
C GLY A 254 1.31 -2.75 10.28
N TRP A 255 2.22 -3.09 11.19
CA TRP A 255 1.91 -3.70 12.49
C TRP A 255 0.80 -2.98 13.27
N ASP A 256 0.91 -1.67 13.50
CA ASP A 256 -0.10 -0.94 14.26
C ASP A 256 -1.45 -0.85 13.51
N GLY A 257 -1.39 -0.76 12.17
CA GLY A 257 -2.55 -0.86 11.27
C GLY A 257 -3.29 -2.19 11.35
N TYR A 258 -2.70 -3.24 11.94
CA TYR A 258 -3.41 -4.49 12.17
C TYR A 258 -4.31 -4.44 13.40
N PHE A 259 -3.94 -3.62 14.39
CA PHE A 259 -4.50 -3.68 15.74
C PHE A 259 -5.31 -2.44 16.12
N TYR A 260 -4.99 -1.28 15.56
CA TYR A 260 -5.56 0.01 15.95
C TYR A 260 -6.11 0.73 14.72
N SER A 261 -7.21 1.47 14.89
CA SER A 261 -7.73 2.32 13.80
C SER A 261 -6.85 3.55 13.57
N GLY A 262 -7.10 4.26 12.49
CA GLY A 262 -6.39 5.51 12.21
C GLY A 262 -6.64 6.55 13.28
N LYS A 263 -7.84 6.59 13.84
CA LYS A 263 -8.20 7.48 14.96
C LYS A 263 -7.32 7.26 16.18
N ASP A 264 -7.02 6.01 16.51
CA ASP A 264 -6.13 5.67 17.62
C ASP A 264 -4.65 5.93 17.25
N GLN A 265 -4.22 5.51 16.06
CA GLN A 265 -2.84 5.69 15.59
C GLN A 265 -2.43 7.16 15.45
N GLN A 266 -3.35 8.04 15.07
CA GLN A 266 -3.08 9.48 14.99
C GLN A 266 -2.66 10.07 16.34
N LEU A 267 -3.14 9.50 17.46
CA LEU A 267 -2.74 9.90 18.80
C LEU A 267 -1.33 9.40 19.14
N PHE A 268 -0.92 8.23 18.62
CA PHE A 268 0.42 7.69 18.84
C PHE A 268 1.49 8.64 18.29
N GLY A 269 1.24 9.21 17.11
CA GLY A 269 2.09 10.25 16.52
C GLY A 269 2.21 11.54 17.36
N GLN A 270 1.33 11.72 18.35
CA GLN A 270 1.34 12.83 19.30
C GLN A 270 1.92 12.43 20.67
N ASN A 271 2.59 11.28 20.76
CA ASN A 271 3.03 10.65 22.01
C ASN A 271 1.88 10.38 23.00
N ASN A 272 0.66 10.18 22.49
CA ASN A 272 -0.50 9.81 23.27
C ASN A 272 -0.96 8.39 22.88
N PHE A 273 -0.68 7.42 23.75
CA PHE A 273 -1.00 6.00 23.50
C PHE A 273 -2.42 5.59 23.96
N SER A 274 -3.32 6.56 24.16
CA SER A 274 -4.74 6.26 24.38
C SER A 274 -5.38 5.68 23.13
N THR A 275 -6.31 4.73 23.29
CA THR A 275 -6.99 4.03 22.18
C THR A 275 -8.51 4.17 22.27
N PRO A 276 -9.05 5.42 22.21
CA PRO A 276 -10.46 5.67 22.43
C PRO A 276 -11.38 4.91 21.47
N ASP A 277 -10.98 4.66 20.23
CA ASP A 277 -11.80 3.93 19.26
C ASP A 277 -11.86 2.45 19.62
N LYS A 278 -10.71 1.83 19.89
CA LYS A 278 -10.64 0.47 20.43
C LYS A 278 -11.47 0.31 21.72
N VAL A 279 -11.40 1.27 22.65
CA VAL A 279 -12.20 1.26 23.88
C VAL A 279 -13.70 1.33 23.57
N ALA A 280 -14.12 2.15 22.60
CA ALA A 280 -15.51 2.22 22.15
C ALA A 280 -15.99 0.90 21.53
N HIS A 281 -15.10 0.10 20.95
CA HIS A 281 -15.37 -1.21 20.36
C HIS A 281 -15.07 -2.38 21.30
N ASN A 282 -15.36 -2.24 22.60
CA ASN A 282 -15.17 -3.28 23.62
C ASN A 282 -13.73 -3.83 23.68
N ASN A 283 -12.74 -2.97 23.42
CA ASN A 283 -11.32 -3.33 23.36
C ASN A 283 -10.95 -4.30 22.23
N ALA A 284 -11.74 -4.40 21.16
CA ALA A 284 -11.41 -5.24 20.02
C ALA A 284 -10.22 -4.69 19.22
N PHE A 285 -9.36 -5.57 18.73
CA PHE A 285 -8.35 -5.18 17.75
C PHE A 285 -8.98 -4.94 16.38
N TYR A 286 -8.44 -3.98 15.63
CA TYR A 286 -9.06 -3.47 14.41
C TYR A 286 -9.29 -4.55 13.33
N ILE A 287 -8.27 -5.24 12.82
CA ILE A 287 -8.49 -6.24 11.76
C ILE A 287 -9.40 -7.39 12.23
N PRO A 288 -9.22 -8.00 13.42
CA PRO A 288 -10.14 -9.00 13.92
C PRO A 288 -11.60 -8.52 14.02
N TRP A 289 -11.81 -7.28 14.49
CA TRP A 289 -13.15 -6.68 14.53
C TRP A 289 -13.72 -6.47 13.13
N LEU A 290 -12.91 -5.97 12.18
CA LEU A 290 -13.34 -5.73 10.81
C LEU A 290 -13.78 -7.04 10.12
N LEU A 291 -13.02 -8.11 10.30
CA LEU A 291 -13.36 -9.44 9.80
C LEU A 291 -14.66 -9.96 10.41
N ASP A 292 -14.88 -9.75 11.70
CA ASP A 292 -16.12 -10.11 12.38
C ASP A 292 -17.31 -9.29 11.84
N GLN A 293 -17.15 -7.99 11.57
CA GLN A 293 -18.20 -7.18 10.94
C GLN A 293 -18.59 -7.71 9.55
N PHE A 294 -17.61 -8.10 8.72
CA PHE A 294 -17.89 -8.74 7.43
C PHE A 294 -18.56 -10.11 7.59
N HIS A 295 -18.15 -10.91 8.56
CA HIS A 295 -18.77 -12.20 8.86
C HIS A 295 -20.23 -12.06 9.32
N GLN A 296 -20.51 -11.09 10.19
CA GLN A 296 -21.88 -10.77 10.63
C GLN A 296 -22.74 -10.33 9.44
N TYR A 297 -22.21 -9.49 8.56
CA TYR A 297 -22.91 -9.09 7.34
C TYR A 297 -23.22 -10.30 6.44
N GLU A 298 -22.24 -11.18 6.19
CA GLU A 298 -22.42 -12.38 5.36
C GLU A 298 -23.48 -13.30 5.96
N THR A 299 -23.45 -13.53 7.28
CA THR A 299 -24.43 -14.36 7.99
C THR A 299 -25.85 -13.80 7.89
N ALA A 300 -25.99 -12.47 8.01
CA ALA A 300 -27.30 -11.81 7.98
C ALA A 300 -27.88 -11.68 6.57
N ASN A 301 -27.04 -11.58 5.52
CA ASN A 301 -27.47 -11.24 4.17
C ASN A 301 -27.21 -12.34 3.13
N GLY A 302 -26.50 -13.41 3.49
CA GLY A 302 -26.11 -14.48 2.57
C GLY A 302 -25.13 -14.03 1.47
N LYS A 303 -24.43 -12.91 1.68
CA LYS A 303 -23.53 -12.31 0.68
C LYS A 303 -22.17 -12.00 1.28
N ARG A 304 -21.13 -12.63 0.73
CA ARG A 304 -19.73 -12.34 1.03
C ARG A 304 -19.32 -11.00 0.40
N LEU A 305 -18.72 -10.12 1.20
CA LEU A 305 -18.24 -8.81 0.76
C LEU A 305 -16.72 -8.62 0.86
N LEU A 306 -16.02 -9.49 1.58
CA LEU A 306 -14.56 -9.54 1.62
C LEU A 306 -14.13 -10.96 1.29
N ASP A 307 -13.34 -11.12 0.23
CA ASP A 307 -12.92 -12.42 -0.27
C ASP A 307 -11.47 -12.74 0.12
N VAL A 308 -10.62 -11.70 0.21
CA VAL A 308 -9.20 -11.83 0.59
C VAL A 308 -8.87 -10.79 1.66
N LEU A 309 -8.38 -11.27 2.81
CA LEU A 309 -7.71 -10.42 3.78
C LEU A 309 -6.32 -10.06 3.25
N SER A 310 -6.00 -8.76 3.20
CA SER A 310 -4.71 -8.25 2.75
C SER A 310 -4.11 -7.24 3.72
N VAL A 311 -2.80 -7.28 3.82
CA VAL A 311 -1.96 -6.38 4.64
C VAL A 311 -0.64 -6.14 3.92
N HIS A 312 -0.02 -4.99 4.18
CA HIS A 312 1.35 -4.71 3.81
C HIS A 312 2.26 -5.01 4.98
N TYR A 313 3.46 -5.50 4.68
CA TYR A 313 4.49 -5.71 5.67
C TYR A 313 5.83 -5.24 5.11
N TYR A 314 6.42 -4.26 5.78
CA TYR A 314 7.79 -3.84 5.58
C TYR A 314 8.58 -4.15 6.84
N PRO A 315 9.71 -4.87 6.75
CA PRO A 315 10.47 -5.24 7.93
C PRO A 315 11.02 -4.00 8.65
N GLN A 316 10.82 -3.95 9.97
CA GLN A 316 11.21 -2.80 10.81
C GLN A 316 12.51 -3.03 11.61
N GLY A 317 13.24 -4.13 11.32
CA GLY A 317 14.48 -4.45 12.02
C GLY A 317 15.52 -3.35 11.85
N ASP A 318 16.20 -2.99 12.94
CA ASP A 318 17.39 -2.14 12.92
C ASP A 318 18.52 -2.89 13.63
N LEU A 319 19.69 -2.95 13.00
CA LEU A 319 20.90 -3.46 13.62
C LEU A 319 22.03 -2.43 13.50
N SER A 320 22.25 -1.67 14.56
CA SER A 320 23.32 -0.66 14.63
C SER A 320 23.20 0.43 13.55
N GLY A 321 21.98 0.87 13.24
CA GLY A 321 21.71 1.86 12.19
C GLY A 321 21.57 1.29 10.78
N HIS A 322 21.70 -0.03 10.62
CA HIS A 322 21.33 -0.73 9.40
C HIS A 322 19.85 -1.10 9.47
N GLN A 323 19.03 -0.30 8.80
CA GLN A 323 17.60 -0.56 8.69
C GLN A 323 17.36 -1.66 7.66
N GLU A 324 16.59 -2.67 8.06
CA GLU A 324 16.28 -3.83 7.21
C GLU A 324 15.55 -3.42 5.93
N PHE A 325 14.62 -2.48 6.08
CA PHE A 325 13.93 -1.80 4.98
C PHE A 325 14.73 -0.57 4.51
N SER A 326 15.80 -0.84 3.77
CA SER A 326 16.64 0.19 3.14
C SER A 326 17.19 -0.30 1.80
N ASN A 327 17.82 0.60 1.04
CA ASN A 327 18.59 0.25 -0.15
C ASN A 327 20.02 -0.24 0.17
N ASP A 328 20.36 -0.44 1.45
CA ASP A 328 21.65 -0.99 1.85
C ASP A 328 21.73 -2.49 1.51
N ASP A 329 22.77 -2.85 0.76
CA ASP A 329 23.10 -4.22 0.37
C ASP A 329 24.35 -4.74 1.09
N SER A 330 24.81 -4.06 2.13
CA SER A 330 25.94 -4.50 2.95
C SER A 330 25.70 -5.90 3.55
N ALA A 331 26.79 -6.61 3.83
CA ALA A 331 26.72 -7.92 4.48
C ALA A 331 25.96 -7.87 5.82
N THR A 332 26.02 -6.75 6.54
CA THR A 332 25.27 -6.53 7.78
C THR A 332 23.76 -6.52 7.51
N THR A 333 23.30 -5.74 6.53
CA THR A 333 21.87 -5.67 6.18
C THR A 333 21.37 -6.97 5.56
N GLN A 334 22.18 -7.66 4.76
CA GLN A 334 21.88 -9.01 4.28
C GLN A 334 21.73 -10.01 5.44
N ALA A 335 22.62 -9.95 6.44
CA ALA A 335 22.55 -10.81 7.62
C ALA A 335 21.30 -10.52 8.47
N LEU A 336 20.92 -9.25 8.61
CA LEU A 336 19.68 -8.83 9.28
C LEU A 336 18.44 -9.42 8.58
N ARG A 337 18.34 -9.28 7.25
CA ARG A 337 17.25 -9.88 6.44
C ARG A 337 17.19 -11.41 6.55
N ASN A 338 18.35 -12.06 6.63
CA ASN A 338 18.43 -13.51 6.84
C ASN A 338 17.98 -13.96 8.24
N GLN A 339 17.99 -13.06 9.24
CA GLN A 339 17.46 -13.35 10.58
C GLN A 339 15.95 -13.15 10.62
N SER A 340 15.43 -12.07 10.04
CA SER A 340 13.99 -11.75 10.04
C SER A 340 13.12 -12.72 9.24
N THR A 341 13.73 -13.56 8.39
CA THR A 341 13.06 -14.61 7.61
C THR A 341 13.07 -15.99 8.30
N ARG A 342 13.63 -16.09 9.52
CA ARG A 342 13.68 -17.32 10.33
C ARG A 342 12.74 -17.24 11.52
#